data_AF-A0A819ZUX8-F1
#
_entry.id   AF-A0A819ZUX8-F1
#
_cell.length_a   1.000
_cell.length_b   1.000
_cell.length_c   1.000
_cell.angle_alpha   90.00
_cell.angle_beta   90.00
_cell.angle_gamma   90.00
#
_symmetry.space_group_name_H-M   'P 1'
#
loop_
_entity.id
_entity.type
_entity.pdbx_description
1 polymer ?
#
loop_
_entity_poly.entity_id
_entity_poly.type
_entity_poly.pdbx_seq_one_letter_code
_entity_poly.pdbx_strand_id
1 'polypeptide(L)'
;MQETIGDTTYDWTDVTSHFADLCRHLPIGEVVRDTDFTLFEAMTALELMDPKMDGGISIKNHFQEQKQGNRILTLKQLIDKQLLKITKFTSVELIYLFDQLLSTFHMWLDGHSLALTLFTCVYLHDVTIIDDSHLRTICFTFIKLVDYIRERILLKAGLFEEEDFSGTLTYNFSFYRDFKEQTCLTDLKKSEDELNKRLRSLKHQTELDQVDIDATQQLIYRIRFLRYFFGLTVKFNDANEKTGEQTYLNTEEISKYLKQIDEMLQLIRPSFIIENDTTPTDDNSQLNISQILLTDISRSFDPYYNYRQLPPAFNRFIRQLIFPSFVYKSLVNICQQL
;
A
#
# COMPACT_ATOMS: atom_id res chain seq x y z
N MET A 1 18.26 -34.63 21.51
CA MET A 1 19.08 -33.47 21.10
C MET A 1 18.51 -32.30 21.85
N GLN A 2 19.28 -31.73 22.78
CA GLN A 2 18.80 -30.63 23.60
C GLN A 2 18.93 -29.32 22.82
N GLU A 3 17.82 -28.64 22.62
CA GLU A 3 17.77 -27.33 21.97
C GLU A 3 17.08 -26.34 22.90
N THR A 4 17.68 -25.17 23.09
CA THR A 4 17.12 -24.11 23.95
C THR A 4 16.53 -23.03 23.06
N ILE A 5 15.22 -22.80 23.14
CA ILE A 5 14.51 -21.75 22.40
C ILE A 5 13.92 -20.78 23.41
N GLY A 6 14.47 -19.56 23.48
CA GLY A 6 14.13 -18.59 24.53
C GLY A 6 14.55 -19.12 25.91
N ASP A 7 13.61 -19.12 26.86
CA ASP A 7 13.83 -19.61 28.23
C ASP A 7 13.49 -21.11 28.40
N THR A 8 13.14 -21.81 27.31
CA THR A 8 12.65 -23.19 27.38
C THR A 8 13.65 -24.15 26.73
N THR A 9 14.08 -25.17 27.48
CA THR A 9 14.92 -26.27 26.97
C THR A 9 14.04 -27.43 26.52
N TYR A 10 14.14 -27.79 25.25
CA TYR A 10 13.48 -28.93 24.64
C TYR A 10 14.46 -30.09 24.50
N ASP A 11 14.01 -31.32 24.79
CA ASP A 11 14.77 -32.53 24.50
C ASP A 11 14.11 -33.29 23.35
N TRP A 12 14.67 -33.13 22.16
CA TRP A 12 14.13 -33.72 20.94
C TRP A 12 14.62 -35.15 20.76
N THR A 13 13.71 -36.09 20.51
CA THR A 13 14.05 -37.46 20.09
C THR A 13 13.73 -37.62 18.61
N ASP A 14 14.72 -38.05 17.81
CA ASP A 14 14.51 -38.33 16.39
C ASP A 14 13.70 -39.62 16.24
N VAL A 15 12.52 -39.51 15.63
CA VAL A 15 11.60 -40.62 15.37
C VAL A 15 11.47 -40.94 13.88
N THR A 16 12.30 -40.36 13.01
CA THR A 16 12.15 -40.44 11.55
C THR A 16 12.18 -41.87 11.02
N SER A 17 13.16 -42.68 11.44
CA SER A 17 13.28 -44.08 11.02
C SER A 17 12.13 -44.94 11.54
N HIS A 18 11.81 -44.80 12.83
CA HIS A 18 10.73 -45.52 13.49
C HIS A 18 9.37 -45.22 12.84
N PHE A 19 9.08 -43.94 12.55
CA PHE A 19 7.86 -43.53 11.89
C PHE A 19 7.78 -44.08 10.45
N ALA A 20 8.87 -43.99 9.68
CA ALA A 20 8.92 -44.54 8.32
C ALA A 20 8.70 -46.07 8.30
N ASP A 21 9.25 -46.81 9.27
CA ASP A 21 9.05 -48.25 9.40
C ASP A 21 7.57 -48.59 9.70
N LEU A 22 6.92 -47.85 10.59
CA LEU A 22 5.49 -48.01 10.90
C LEU A 22 4.61 -47.74 9.67
N CYS A 23 4.88 -46.66 8.93
CA CYS A 23 4.12 -46.31 7.72
C CYS A 23 4.19 -47.41 6.63
N ARG A 24 5.26 -48.19 6.55
CA ARG A 24 5.36 -49.32 5.59
C ARG A 24 4.39 -50.47 5.88
N HIS A 25 3.90 -50.56 7.11
CA HIS A 25 2.92 -51.57 7.51
C HIS A 25 1.47 -51.14 7.21
N LEU A 26 1.26 -49.89 6.78
CA LEU A 26 -0.06 -49.36 6.47
C LEU A 26 -0.53 -49.87 5.08
N PRO A 27 -1.70 -50.52 4.97
CA PRO A 27 -2.28 -50.94 3.70
C PRO A 27 -2.53 -49.78 2.74
N ILE A 28 -2.46 -50.06 1.44
CA ILE A 28 -2.74 -49.07 0.40
C ILE A 28 -4.21 -48.62 0.51
N GLY A 29 -4.43 -47.32 0.60
CA GLY A 29 -5.75 -46.71 0.71
C GLY A 29 -6.21 -46.43 2.15
N GLU A 30 -5.42 -46.83 3.15
CA GLU A 30 -5.67 -46.45 4.55
C GLU A 30 -4.99 -45.12 4.92
N VAL A 31 -5.64 -44.37 5.80
CA VAL A 31 -5.14 -43.10 6.34
C VAL A 31 -5.30 -43.12 7.85
N VAL A 32 -4.20 -42.97 8.58
CA VAL A 32 -4.21 -42.82 10.03
C VAL A 32 -4.50 -41.35 10.35
N ARG A 33 -5.61 -41.11 11.04
CA ARG A 33 -6.04 -39.77 11.47
C ARG A 33 -6.79 -39.87 12.79
N ASP A 34 -6.90 -38.74 13.49
CA ASP A 34 -7.83 -38.61 14.61
C ASP A 34 -9.28 -38.84 14.14
N THR A 35 -10.15 -39.37 15.01
CA THR A 35 -11.55 -39.67 14.65
C THR A 35 -12.32 -38.43 14.23
N ASP A 36 -12.01 -37.28 14.83
CA ASP A 36 -12.74 -36.03 14.63
C ASP A 36 -12.24 -35.26 13.41
N PHE A 37 -11.01 -35.51 12.95
CA PHE A 37 -10.41 -34.80 11.81
C PHE A 37 -10.92 -35.29 10.45
N THR A 38 -11.70 -34.51 9.72
CA THR A 38 -12.30 -35.00 8.47
C THR A 38 -11.38 -34.83 7.26
N LEU A 39 -11.50 -35.71 6.25
CA LEU A 39 -10.76 -35.52 4.97
C LEU A 39 -11.20 -34.26 4.22
N PHE A 40 -12.37 -33.70 4.54
CA PHE A 40 -12.81 -32.43 3.98
C PHE A 40 -11.97 -31.27 4.51
N GLU A 41 -11.61 -31.26 5.79
CA GLU A 41 -10.69 -30.27 6.36
C GLU A 41 -9.31 -30.35 5.71
N ALA A 42 -8.84 -31.56 5.42
CA ALA A 42 -7.58 -31.80 4.72
C ALA A 42 -7.52 -31.18 3.31
N MET A 43 -8.66 -30.92 2.65
CA MET A 43 -8.68 -30.25 1.34
C MET A 43 -8.18 -28.80 1.39
N THR A 44 -8.13 -28.19 2.57
CA THR A 44 -7.61 -26.82 2.77
C THR A 44 -6.14 -26.80 3.17
N ALA A 45 -5.52 -27.96 3.37
CA ALA A 45 -4.12 -28.05 3.77
C ALA A 45 -3.19 -27.53 2.67
N LEU A 46 -2.14 -26.82 3.08
CA LEU A 46 -1.06 -26.42 2.18
C LEU A 46 -0.02 -27.52 2.06
N GLU A 47 0.47 -27.73 0.85
CA GLU A 47 1.60 -28.60 0.58
C GLU A 47 2.92 -27.81 0.66
N LEU A 48 3.80 -28.23 1.56
CA LEU A 48 5.16 -27.72 1.60
C LEU A 48 5.92 -28.16 0.35
N MET A 49 6.80 -27.30 -0.13
CA MET A 49 7.59 -27.51 -1.33
C MET A 49 6.84 -27.49 -2.69
N ASP A 50 5.53 -27.23 -2.70
CA ASP A 50 4.81 -26.97 -3.94
C ASP A 50 4.94 -25.47 -4.35
N PRO A 51 5.35 -25.12 -5.58
CA PRO A 51 5.53 -23.72 -5.98
C PRO A 51 4.28 -22.83 -5.92
N LYS A 52 3.07 -23.41 -6.01
CA LYS A 52 1.80 -22.68 -5.99
C LYS A 52 1.24 -22.53 -4.56
N MET A 53 1.48 -23.52 -3.70
CA MET A 53 0.95 -23.56 -2.33
C MET A 53 1.94 -23.05 -1.28
N ASP A 54 3.24 -23.20 -1.51
CA ASP A 54 4.30 -22.76 -0.60
C ASP A 54 4.83 -21.38 -1.01
N GLY A 55 4.49 -20.35 -0.24
CA GLY A 55 5.01 -19.01 -0.45
C GLY A 55 6.51 -18.87 -0.19
N GLY A 56 7.10 -19.75 0.62
CA GLY A 56 8.54 -19.76 0.88
C GLY A 56 9.33 -20.06 -0.38
N ILE A 57 8.80 -20.93 -1.25
CA ILE A 57 9.37 -21.22 -2.57
C ILE A 57 9.20 -20.05 -3.54
N SER A 58 8.01 -19.46 -3.63
CA SER A 58 7.77 -18.32 -4.53
C SER A 58 8.73 -17.16 -4.26
N ILE A 59 9.01 -16.90 -2.99
CA ILE A 59 9.94 -15.86 -2.55
C ILE A 59 11.38 -16.19 -2.90
N LYS A 60 11.79 -17.45 -2.73
CA LYS A 60 13.13 -17.89 -3.11
C LYS A 60 13.38 -17.65 -4.59
N ASN A 61 12.41 -17.96 -5.45
CA ASN A 61 12.52 -17.72 -6.89
C ASN A 61 12.62 -16.21 -7.21
N HIS A 62 11.77 -15.40 -6.58
CA HIS A 62 11.82 -13.94 -6.75
C HIS A 62 13.19 -13.34 -6.37
N PHE A 63 13.79 -13.78 -5.26
CA PHE A 63 15.12 -13.30 -4.86
C PHE A 63 16.25 -13.77 -5.79
N GLN A 64 16.14 -14.98 -6.35
CA GLN A 64 17.09 -15.45 -7.35
C GLN A 64 17.04 -14.60 -8.64
N GLU A 65 15.84 -14.20 -9.08
CA GLU A 65 15.64 -13.33 -10.24
C GLU A 65 16.22 -11.92 -10.00
N GLN A 66 16.07 -11.37 -8.80
CA GLN A 66 16.53 -10.01 -8.49
C GLN A 66 18.04 -9.88 -8.21
N LYS A 67 18.82 -10.98 -8.17
CA LYS A 67 20.25 -11.00 -7.75
C LYS A 67 20.50 -10.35 -6.38
N GLN A 68 19.45 -10.10 -5.61
CA GLN A 68 19.51 -9.59 -4.25
C GLN A 68 19.31 -10.81 -3.34
N GLY A 69 20.26 -11.07 -2.45
CA GLY A 69 20.23 -12.29 -1.62
C GLY A 69 18.88 -12.52 -0.92
N ASN A 70 18.59 -13.78 -0.58
CA ASN A 70 17.29 -14.34 -0.13
C ASN A 70 16.62 -13.71 1.12
N ARG A 71 16.57 -12.38 1.27
CA ARG A 71 16.06 -11.73 2.49
C ARG A 71 15.29 -10.46 2.16
N ILE A 72 14.00 -10.48 2.51
CA ILE A 72 13.19 -9.28 2.71
C ILE A 72 13.85 -8.47 3.83
N LEU A 73 14.19 -7.21 3.56
CA LEU A 73 14.78 -6.31 4.55
C LEU A 73 13.67 -5.54 5.26
N THR A 74 13.72 -5.48 6.58
CA THR A 74 12.82 -4.62 7.36
C THR A 74 13.14 -3.14 7.13
N LEU A 75 12.17 -2.24 7.36
CA LEU A 75 12.36 -0.79 7.25
C LEU A 75 13.63 -0.31 7.98
N LYS A 76 13.85 -0.76 9.23
CA LYS A 76 15.05 -0.41 10.00
C LYS A 76 16.34 -0.84 9.29
N GLN A 77 16.37 -2.07 8.77
CA GLN A 77 17.53 -2.59 8.03
C GLN A 77 17.76 -1.86 6.70
N LEU A 78 16.70 -1.41 6.02
CA LEU A 78 16.81 -0.60 4.79
C LEU A 78 17.45 0.74 5.09
N ILE A 79 17.06 1.37 6.21
CA ILE A 79 17.61 2.66 6.66
C ILE A 79 19.06 2.50 7.12
N ASP A 80 19.36 1.49 7.95
CA ASP A 80 20.73 1.23 8.44
C ASP A 80 21.72 1.00 7.30
N LYS A 81 21.25 0.37 6.21
CA LYS A 81 22.04 0.12 5.00
C LYS A 81 22.03 1.28 4.01
N GLN A 82 21.35 2.39 4.33
CA GLN A 82 21.19 3.56 3.46
C GLN A 82 20.61 3.21 2.07
N LEU A 83 19.75 2.19 2.04
CA LEU A 83 19.09 1.72 0.82
C LEU A 83 17.76 2.43 0.55
N LEU A 84 17.34 3.30 1.47
CA LEU A 84 16.07 4.00 1.42
C LEU A 84 16.24 5.42 1.95
N LYS A 85 15.81 6.38 1.15
CA LYS A 85 15.86 7.81 1.46
C LYS A 85 14.78 8.16 2.49
N ILE A 86 15.11 9.00 3.48
CA ILE A 86 14.15 9.45 4.52
C ILE A 86 14.01 10.98 4.59
N THR A 87 14.91 11.72 3.94
CA THR A 87 14.99 13.19 3.97
C THR A 87 15.15 13.74 2.55
N LYS A 88 14.79 15.03 2.36
CA LYS A 88 15.09 15.85 1.17
C LYS A 88 14.58 15.23 -0.14
N PHE A 89 13.30 14.88 -0.20
CA PHE A 89 12.73 14.36 -1.44
C PHE A 89 12.56 15.48 -2.48
N THR A 90 12.79 15.14 -3.75
CA THR A 90 12.50 16.01 -4.88
C THR A 90 11.01 15.97 -5.20
N SER A 91 10.50 16.98 -5.90
CA SER A 91 9.09 16.98 -6.33
C SER A 91 8.75 15.78 -7.21
N VAL A 92 9.71 15.33 -8.04
CA VAL A 92 9.57 14.17 -8.93
C VAL A 92 9.46 12.86 -8.13
N GLU A 93 10.34 12.66 -7.14
CA GLU A 93 10.30 11.50 -6.24
C GLU A 93 8.97 11.43 -5.47
N LEU A 94 8.51 12.56 -4.93
CA LEU A 94 7.23 12.64 -4.22
C LEU A 94 6.04 12.33 -5.12
N ILE A 95 6.06 12.78 -6.38
CA ILE A 95 5.03 12.44 -7.37
C ILE A 95 5.01 10.94 -7.63
N TYR A 96 6.17 10.33 -7.85
CA TYR A 96 6.26 8.89 -8.07
C TYR A 96 5.69 8.11 -6.88
N LEU A 97 6.12 8.44 -5.65
CA LEU A 97 5.62 7.79 -4.44
C LEU A 97 4.11 7.99 -4.26
N PHE A 98 3.60 9.19 -4.54
CA PHE A 98 2.19 9.49 -4.48
C PHE A 98 1.38 8.64 -5.47
N ASP A 99 1.79 8.58 -6.74
CA ASP A 99 1.08 7.85 -7.78
C ASP A 99 1.11 6.33 -7.50
N GLN A 100 2.22 5.79 -6.97
CA GLN A 100 2.28 4.38 -6.54
C GLN A 100 1.40 4.11 -5.31
N LEU A 101 1.36 5.01 -4.33
CA LEU A 101 0.43 4.92 -3.18
C LEU A 101 -1.03 4.97 -3.65
N LEU A 102 -1.34 5.84 -4.62
CA LEU A 102 -2.69 5.94 -5.17
C LEU A 102 -3.08 4.68 -5.96
N SER A 103 -2.17 4.13 -6.76
CA SER A 103 -2.41 2.87 -7.49
C SER A 103 -2.64 1.70 -6.54
N THR A 104 -1.80 1.55 -5.51
CA THR A 104 -1.98 0.49 -4.51
C THR A 104 -3.25 0.69 -3.67
N PHE A 105 -3.59 1.93 -3.34
CA PHE A 105 -4.87 2.25 -2.70
C PHE A 105 -6.07 1.91 -3.60
N HIS A 106 -6.01 2.20 -4.90
CA HIS A 106 -7.06 1.83 -5.85
C HIS A 106 -7.23 0.31 -5.95
N MET A 107 -6.14 -0.45 -6.01
CA MET A 107 -6.20 -1.92 -5.99
C MET A 107 -6.85 -2.46 -4.73
N TRP A 108 -6.63 -1.82 -3.58
CA TRP A 108 -7.34 -2.19 -2.35
C TRP A 108 -8.85 -1.95 -2.50
N LEU A 109 -9.28 -0.82 -3.08
CA LEU A 109 -10.69 -0.55 -3.37
C LEU A 109 -11.31 -1.53 -4.39
N ASP A 110 -10.50 -2.11 -5.27
CA ASP A 110 -10.93 -3.20 -6.19
C ASP A 110 -11.07 -4.56 -5.47
N GLY A 111 -10.81 -4.62 -4.15
CA GLY A 111 -11.03 -5.80 -3.31
C GLY A 111 -9.79 -6.63 -3.02
N HIS A 112 -8.59 -6.18 -3.39
CA HIS A 112 -7.35 -6.85 -3.02
C HIS A 112 -6.95 -6.62 -1.55
N SER A 113 -6.24 -7.58 -0.95
CA SER A 113 -5.74 -7.46 0.43
C SER A 113 -4.89 -6.21 0.66
N LEU A 114 -5.14 -5.54 1.78
CA LEU A 114 -4.42 -4.36 2.23
C LEU A 114 -2.90 -4.64 2.42
N ALA A 115 -2.56 -5.84 2.90
CA ALA A 115 -1.18 -6.28 3.09
C ALA A 115 -0.42 -6.52 1.77
N LEU A 116 -1.14 -6.83 0.70
CA LEU A 116 -0.61 -7.09 -0.65
C LEU A 116 -0.61 -5.85 -1.55
N THR A 117 -1.27 -4.77 -1.13
CA THR A 117 -1.46 -3.54 -1.91
C THR A 117 -0.77 -2.37 -1.23
N LEU A 118 -1.49 -1.54 -0.47
CA LEU A 118 -1.00 -0.27 0.07
C LEU A 118 0.19 -0.48 1.02
N PHE A 119 0.12 -1.49 1.89
CA PHE A 119 1.20 -1.80 2.84
C PHE A 119 2.39 -2.54 2.19
N THR A 120 2.44 -2.67 0.87
CA THR A 120 3.73 -2.98 0.20
C THR A 120 4.67 -1.78 0.24
N CYS A 121 4.14 -0.57 0.47
CA CYS A 121 4.94 0.62 0.73
C CYS A 121 5.61 0.52 2.11
N VAL A 122 6.94 0.42 2.10
CA VAL A 122 7.76 0.21 3.31
C VAL A 122 7.58 1.37 4.30
N TYR A 123 7.39 2.60 3.80
CA TYR A 123 7.21 3.80 4.62
C TYR A 123 5.96 3.76 5.52
N LEU A 124 4.91 3.01 5.15
CA LEU A 124 3.66 3.00 5.91
C LEU A 124 3.75 2.18 7.20
N HIS A 125 4.78 1.33 7.35
CA HIS A 125 4.99 0.54 8.55
C HIS A 125 5.47 1.36 9.74
N ASP A 126 6.20 2.45 9.48
CA ASP A 126 6.56 3.43 10.50
C ASP A 126 6.75 4.82 9.86
N VAL A 127 5.68 5.61 9.91
CA VAL A 127 5.64 6.95 9.31
C VAL A 127 6.42 7.96 10.16
N THR A 128 6.71 7.63 11.42
CA THR A 128 7.42 8.54 12.35
C THR A 128 8.90 8.70 12.01
N ILE A 129 9.47 7.74 11.28
CA ILE A 129 10.87 7.77 10.84
C ILE A 129 11.07 8.69 9.63
N ILE A 130 10.00 9.09 8.94
CA ILE A 130 10.08 9.96 7.77
C ILE A 130 10.34 11.40 8.24
N ASP A 131 11.49 11.96 7.89
CA ASP A 131 11.84 13.33 8.25
C ASP A 131 11.17 14.35 7.33
N ASP A 132 11.02 14.02 6.04
CA ASP A 132 10.37 14.87 5.04
C ASP A 132 8.90 15.13 5.37
N SER A 133 8.54 16.39 5.57
CA SER A 133 7.20 16.79 5.99
C SER A 133 6.13 16.46 4.94
N HIS A 134 6.44 16.58 3.65
CA HIS A 134 5.49 16.34 2.57
C HIS A 134 5.18 14.85 2.46
N LEU A 135 6.21 13.99 2.38
CA LEU A 135 6.01 12.55 2.33
C LEU A 135 5.30 12.03 3.58
N ARG A 136 5.73 12.48 4.77
CA ARG A 136 5.11 12.09 6.04
C ARG A 136 3.61 12.41 6.05
N THR A 137 3.23 13.60 5.58
CA THR A 137 1.83 14.03 5.49
C THR A 137 1.03 13.17 4.51
N ILE A 138 1.60 12.85 3.34
CA ILE A 138 0.98 11.98 2.33
C ILE A 138 0.74 10.58 2.92
N CYS A 139 1.77 9.95 3.49
CA CYS A 139 1.71 8.63 4.10
C CYS A 139 0.67 8.56 5.23
N PHE A 140 0.70 9.52 6.17
CA PHE A 140 -0.30 9.57 7.25
C PHE A 140 -1.72 9.68 6.70
N THR A 141 -1.93 10.50 5.67
CA THR A 141 -3.25 10.68 5.09
C THR A 141 -3.76 9.39 4.43
N PHE A 142 -2.92 8.65 3.70
CA PHE A 142 -3.31 7.36 3.12
C PHE A 142 -3.67 6.32 4.20
N ILE A 143 -2.90 6.24 5.30
CA ILE A 143 -3.22 5.36 6.42
C ILE A 143 -4.59 5.73 7.02
N LYS A 144 -4.83 7.03 7.24
CA LYS A 144 -6.10 7.52 7.79
C LYS A 144 -7.26 7.35 6.84
N LEU A 145 -7.04 7.48 5.55
CA LEU A 145 -8.04 7.24 4.52
C LEU A 145 -8.50 5.77 4.56
N VAL A 146 -7.58 4.83 4.64
CA VAL A 146 -7.89 3.41 4.81
C VAL A 146 -8.58 3.12 6.13
N ASP A 147 -8.07 3.67 7.24
CA ASP A 147 -8.68 3.53 8.58
C ASP A 147 -10.15 3.96 8.56
N TYR A 148 -10.39 5.12 7.95
CA TYR A 148 -11.71 5.72 7.88
C TYR A 148 -12.67 4.93 7.01
N ILE A 149 -12.27 4.58 5.79
CA ILE A 149 -13.10 3.79 4.87
C ILE A 149 -13.44 2.44 5.52
N ARG A 150 -12.45 1.77 6.11
CA ARG A 150 -12.67 0.49 6.80
C ARG A 150 -13.67 0.63 7.95
N GLU A 151 -13.43 1.53 8.90
CA GLU A 151 -14.25 1.64 10.10
C GLU A 151 -15.63 2.26 9.85
N ARG A 152 -15.71 3.23 8.94
CA ARG A 152 -16.94 4.03 8.74
C ARG A 152 -17.80 3.54 7.59
N ILE A 153 -17.22 2.88 6.59
CA ILE A 153 -17.96 2.41 5.41
C ILE A 153 -18.05 0.88 5.44
N LEU A 154 -16.92 0.18 5.37
CA LEU A 154 -16.91 -1.27 5.17
C LEU A 154 -17.50 -2.05 6.35
N LEU A 155 -17.03 -1.78 7.58
CA LEU A 155 -17.52 -2.47 8.77
C LEU A 155 -19.00 -2.14 9.07
N LYS A 156 -19.46 -0.92 8.73
CA LYS A 156 -20.88 -0.53 8.90
C LYS A 156 -21.78 -1.15 7.83
N ALA A 157 -21.26 -1.39 6.62
CA ALA A 157 -21.99 -2.05 5.55
C ALA A 157 -22.18 -3.56 5.81
N GLY A 158 -21.44 -4.15 6.75
CA GLY A 158 -21.59 -5.56 7.11
C GLY A 158 -21.07 -6.52 6.03
N LEU A 159 -20.05 -6.09 5.27
CA LEU A 159 -19.44 -6.88 4.20
C LEU A 159 -18.76 -8.14 4.75
N PHE A 160 -18.86 -9.24 4.00
CA PHE A 160 -18.18 -10.49 4.34
C PHE A 160 -16.76 -10.52 3.74
N GLU A 161 -15.77 -10.82 4.60
CA GLU A 161 -14.36 -10.92 4.19
C GLU A 161 -14.16 -12.06 3.19
N GLU A 162 -13.38 -11.84 2.14
CA GLU A 162 -13.09 -12.77 1.01
C GLU A 162 -14.29 -13.08 0.09
N GLU A 163 -15.53 -12.67 0.43
CA GLU A 163 -16.70 -12.79 -0.44
C GLU A 163 -17.01 -11.44 -1.14
N ASP A 164 -17.19 -10.39 -0.34
CA ASP A 164 -17.54 -9.05 -0.85
C ASP A 164 -16.30 -8.15 -1.01
N PHE A 165 -15.40 -8.21 -0.03
CA PHE A 165 -14.22 -7.34 0.03
C PHE A 165 -13.11 -8.00 0.87
N SER A 166 -11.86 -7.97 0.41
CA SER A 166 -10.73 -8.53 1.16
C SER A 166 -9.92 -7.41 1.84
N GLY A 167 -10.51 -6.73 2.83
CA GLY A 167 -9.87 -5.53 3.37
C GLY A 167 -10.31 -5.08 4.76
N THR A 168 -11.11 -5.87 5.47
CA THR A 168 -11.38 -5.62 6.89
C THR A 168 -10.23 -6.09 7.77
N LEU A 169 -9.44 -7.09 7.32
CA LEU A 169 -8.26 -7.54 8.02
C LEU A 169 -7.14 -6.49 8.01
N THR A 170 -6.68 -6.16 9.22
CA THR A 170 -5.69 -5.09 9.46
C THR A 170 -4.26 -5.58 9.59
N TYR A 171 -4.03 -6.89 9.68
CA TYR A 171 -2.68 -7.51 9.79
C TYR A 171 -1.78 -6.87 10.86
N ASN A 172 -2.37 -6.34 11.95
CA ASN A 172 -1.70 -5.59 13.02
C ASN A 172 -0.96 -4.31 12.56
N PHE A 173 -1.36 -3.73 11.43
CA PHE A 173 -0.84 -2.44 11.00
C PHE A 173 -1.25 -1.30 11.94
N SER A 174 -0.36 -0.31 12.10
CA SER A 174 -0.64 0.88 12.92
C SER A 174 -1.44 1.91 12.12
N PHE A 175 -2.67 2.18 12.57
CA PHE A 175 -3.54 3.22 11.99
C PHE A 175 -3.46 4.57 12.73
N TYR A 176 -2.57 4.70 13.71
CA TYR A 176 -2.33 5.93 14.47
C TYR A 176 -3.61 6.60 14.97
N ARG A 177 -4.50 5.84 15.64
CA ARG A 177 -5.83 6.29 16.08
C ARG A 177 -5.82 7.58 16.90
N ASP A 178 -4.73 7.86 17.63
CA ASP A 178 -4.56 9.10 18.39
C ASP A 178 -4.42 10.36 17.51
N PHE A 179 -4.02 10.19 16.25
CA PHE A 179 -3.88 11.29 15.30
C PHE A 179 -5.24 11.64 14.68
N LYS A 180 -5.70 12.88 14.89
CA LYS A 180 -7.02 13.34 14.45
C LYS A 180 -7.05 13.72 12.96
N GLU A 181 -8.20 13.49 12.32
CA GLU A 181 -8.48 13.78 10.91
C GLU A 181 -8.29 15.25 10.58
N GLN A 182 -8.72 16.14 11.48
CA GLN A 182 -8.55 17.59 11.31
C GLN A 182 -7.08 18.00 11.25
N THR A 183 -6.20 17.26 11.94
CA THR A 183 -4.75 17.48 11.88
C THR A 183 -4.21 17.10 10.51
N CYS A 184 -4.61 15.94 9.95
CA CYS A 184 -4.25 15.56 8.57
C CYS A 184 -4.64 16.64 7.56
N LEU A 185 -5.89 17.15 7.63
CA LEU A 185 -6.36 18.20 6.72
C LEU A 185 -5.55 19.50 6.85
N THR A 186 -5.17 19.85 8.08
CA THR A 186 -4.35 21.04 8.36
C THR A 186 -2.92 20.87 7.84
N ASP A 187 -2.32 19.69 8.04
CA ASP A 187 -0.97 19.38 7.56
C ASP A 187 -0.90 19.32 6.03
N LEU A 188 -1.92 18.76 5.37
CA LEU A 188 -2.04 18.81 3.90
C LEU A 188 -2.13 20.25 3.40
N LYS A 189 -2.90 21.11 4.10
CA LYS A 189 -3.01 22.53 3.73
C LYS A 189 -1.68 23.26 3.94
N LYS A 190 -0.98 22.99 5.03
CA LYS A 190 0.35 23.55 5.30
C LYS A 190 1.36 23.12 4.22
N SER A 191 1.37 21.83 3.88
CA SER A 191 2.19 21.26 2.80
C SER A 191 1.90 21.95 1.45
N GLU A 192 0.62 22.15 1.12
CA GLU A 192 0.19 22.90 -0.07
C GLU A 192 0.75 24.34 -0.06
N ASP A 193 0.65 25.06 1.05
CA ASP A 193 1.10 26.45 1.15
C ASP A 193 2.63 26.58 1.07
N GLU A 194 3.38 25.63 1.63
CA GLU A 194 4.84 25.52 1.52
C GLU A 194 5.28 25.28 0.08
N LEU A 195 4.64 24.35 -0.64
CA LEU A 195 4.93 24.11 -2.06
C LEU A 195 4.57 25.30 -2.94
N ASN A 196 3.48 26.02 -2.65
CA ASN A 196 3.14 27.25 -3.38
C ASN A 196 4.18 28.36 -3.16
N LYS A 197 4.75 28.47 -1.95
CA LYS A 197 5.86 29.41 -1.70
C LYS A 197 7.10 28.99 -2.50
N ARG A 198 7.46 27.70 -2.49
CA ARG A 198 8.58 27.15 -3.27
C ARG A 198 8.40 27.43 -4.77
N LEU A 199 7.21 27.17 -5.31
CA LEU A 199 6.89 27.43 -6.71
C LEU A 199 7.07 28.91 -7.09
N ARG A 200 6.63 29.84 -6.25
CA ARG A 200 6.84 31.28 -6.48
C ARG A 200 8.32 31.64 -6.48
N SER A 201 9.09 31.09 -5.54
CA SER A 201 10.55 31.29 -5.48
C SER A 201 11.26 30.76 -6.73
N LEU A 202 10.89 29.55 -7.19
CA LEU A 202 11.46 28.95 -8.41
C LEU A 202 11.17 29.79 -9.65
N LYS A 203 9.97 30.34 -9.79
CA LYS A 203 9.59 31.21 -10.92
C LYS A 203 10.38 32.53 -10.98
N HIS A 204 10.97 32.97 -9.87
CA HIS A 204 11.76 34.20 -9.80
C HIS A 204 13.26 33.98 -10.04
N GLN A 205 13.76 32.74 -10.04
CA GLN A 205 15.17 32.43 -10.29
C GLN A 205 15.45 32.39 -11.79
N THR A 206 16.55 33.02 -12.24
CA THR A 206 16.86 33.27 -13.66
C THR A 206 17.45 32.05 -14.38
N GLU A 207 18.02 31.10 -13.65
CA GLU A 207 18.52 29.81 -14.16
C GLU A 207 17.44 28.74 -13.89
N LEU A 208 16.61 28.47 -14.90
CA LEU A 208 15.41 27.65 -14.74
C LEU A 208 15.67 26.19 -15.12
N ASP A 209 15.49 25.27 -14.17
CA ASP A 209 15.09 23.90 -14.49
C ASP A 209 13.55 23.89 -14.65
N GLN A 210 13.08 24.09 -15.88
CA GLN A 210 11.63 24.10 -16.20
C GLN A 210 10.94 22.83 -15.70
N VAL A 211 11.68 21.72 -15.62
CA VAL A 211 11.28 20.43 -15.06
C VAL A 211 10.88 20.55 -13.59
N ASP A 212 11.65 21.27 -12.78
CA ASP A 212 11.39 21.40 -11.34
C ASP A 212 10.16 22.26 -11.03
N ILE A 213 9.93 23.32 -11.82
CA ILE A 213 8.72 24.13 -11.73
C ILE A 213 7.50 23.28 -12.05
N ASP A 214 7.59 22.52 -13.13
CA ASP A 214 6.50 21.69 -13.61
C ASP A 214 6.18 20.54 -12.64
N ALA A 215 7.21 19.85 -12.15
CA ALA A 215 7.08 18.83 -11.11
C ALA A 215 6.50 19.42 -9.81
N THR A 216 6.95 20.60 -9.37
CA THR A 216 6.41 21.23 -8.16
C THR A 216 4.93 21.61 -8.34
N GLN A 217 4.54 22.09 -9.51
CA GLN A 217 3.14 22.37 -9.83
C GLN A 217 2.29 21.09 -9.81
N GLN A 218 2.78 20.01 -10.41
CA GLN A 218 2.10 18.72 -10.47
C GLN A 218 1.94 18.05 -9.09
N LEU A 219 2.91 18.26 -8.19
CA LEU A 219 2.81 17.82 -6.81
C LEU A 219 1.74 18.60 -6.04
N ILE A 220 1.61 19.91 -6.25
CA ILE A 220 0.57 20.74 -5.62
C ILE A 220 -0.83 20.22 -5.98
N TYR A 221 -1.07 19.87 -7.25
CA TYR A 221 -2.36 19.32 -7.66
C TYR A 221 -2.70 18.00 -6.97
N ARG A 222 -1.72 17.11 -6.81
CA ARG A 222 -1.88 15.83 -6.08
C ARG A 222 -2.18 16.04 -4.60
N ILE A 223 -1.49 16.96 -3.92
CA ILE A 223 -1.76 17.27 -2.51
C ILE A 223 -3.15 17.90 -2.34
N ARG A 224 -3.57 18.78 -3.26
CA ARG A 224 -4.93 19.35 -3.27
C ARG A 224 -5.99 18.26 -3.48
N PHE A 225 -5.79 17.40 -4.47
CA PHE A 225 -6.65 16.24 -4.71
C PHE A 225 -6.79 15.40 -3.44
N LEU A 226 -5.67 15.00 -2.82
CA LEU A 226 -5.68 14.18 -1.62
C LEU A 226 -6.39 14.89 -0.45
N ARG A 227 -6.21 16.20 -0.29
CA ARG A 227 -6.90 17.00 0.73
C ARG A 227 -8.41 17.04 0.51
N TYR A 228 -8.87 17.25 -0.72
CA TYR A 228 -10.31 17.25 -1.03
C TYR A 228 -10.91 15.85 -0.93
N PHE A 229 -10.21 14.83 -1.43
CA PHE A 229 -10.65 13.44 -1.36
C PHE A 229 -10.77 12.95 0.08
N PHE A 230 -9.75 13.20 0.91
CA PHE A 230 -9.81 12.87 2.33
C PHE A 230 -10.88 13.69 3.07
N GLY A 231 -11.01 14.99 2.75
CA GLY A 231 -12.07 15.84 3.30
C GLY A 231 -13.48 15.31 2.99
N LEU A 232 -13.73 14.89 1.75
CA LEU A 232 -14.99 14.24 1.35
C LEU A 232 -15.19 12.92 2.10
N THR A 233 -14.15 12.10 2.21
CA THR A 233 -14.21 10.80 2.90
C THR A 233 -14.63 10.99 4.35
N VAL A 234 -14.07 11.98 5.05
CA VAL A 234 -14.44 12.31 6.44
C VAL A 234 -15.92 12.72 6.56
N LYS A 235 -16.52 13.29 5.52
CA LYS A 235 -17.93 13.70 5.55
C LYS A 235 -18.93 12.56 5.59
N PHE A 236 -18.56 11.34 5.19
CA PHE A 236 -19.41 10.13 5.26
C PHE A 236 -19.87 9.74 6.69
N ASN A 237 -19.54 10.54 7.71
CA ASN A 237 -19.85 10.30 9.12
C ASN A 237 -20.56 11.46 9.83
N ASP A 238 -21.05 12.51 9.14
CA ASP A 238 -21.76 13.62 9.81
C ASP A 238 -23.15 13.20 10.37
N ALA A 239 -23.45 11.90 10.42
CA ALA A 239 -24.61 11.31 11.07
C ALA A 239 -24.30 10.07 11.88
N ASN A 240 -24.97 9.93 13.02
CA ASN A 240 -25.37 8.66 13.65
C ASN A 240 -24.80 8.27 15.02
N GLU A 241 -23.82 8.95 15.62
CA GLU A 241 -23.35 8.49 16.96
C GLU A 241 -23.88 9.28 18.15
N LYS A 242 -24.26 10.56 17.99
CA LYS A 242 -24.69 11.41 19.13
C LYS A 242 -26.18 11.74 19.16
N THR A 243 -26.85 11.76 18.02
CA THR A 243 -28.25 12.23 17.92
C THR A 243 -29.24 11.15 17.52
N GLY A 244 -28.78 9.99 17.01
CA GLY A 244 -29.66 8.95 16.47
C GLY A 244 -30.47 9.38 15.23
N GLU A 245 -30.24 10.60 14.75
CA GLU A 245 -30.86 11.13 13.54
C GLU A 245 -30.02 10.76 12.32
N GLN A 246 -30.69 10.29 11.27
CA GLN A 246 -30.11 10.17 9.94
C GLN A 246 -29.85 11.58 9.40
N THR A 247 -28.70 12.19 9.72
CA THR A 247 -28.25 13.36 8.98
C THR A 247 -27.82 12.89 7.60
N TYR A 248 -28.65 13.14 6.60
CA TYR A 248 -28.23 12.97 5.21
C TYR A 248 -26.99 13.84 4.99
N LEU A 249 -25.98 13.28 4.31
CA LEU A 249 -24.84 14.06 3.86
C LEU A 249 -25.35 15.31 3.14
N ASN A 250 -24.84 16.49 3.51
CA ASN A 250 -25.22 17.72 2.83
C ASN A 250 -24.81 17.64 1.35
N THR A 251 -25.80 17.43 0.47
CA THR A 251 -25.60 17.19 -0.96
C THR A 251 -24.88 18.36 -1.62
N GLU A 252 -25.12 19.59 -1.17
CA GLU A 252 -24.42 20.77 -1.69
C GLU A 252 -22.93 20.76 -1.30
N GLU A 253 -22.60 20.36 -0.07
CA GLU A 253 -21.21 20.22 0.38
C GLU A 253 -20.49 19.11 -0.37
N ILE A 254 -21.11 17.93 -0.55
CA ILE A 254 -20.53 16.85 -1.35
C ILE A 254 -20.28 17.33 -2.78
N SER A 255 -21.27 17.95 -3.41
CA SER A 255 -21.16 18.44 -4.79
C SER A 255 -20.00 19.42 -4.95
N LYS A 256 -19.76 20.26 -3.93
CA LYS A 256 -18.61 21.16 -3.90
C LYS A 256 -17.28 20.41 -3.83
N TYR A 257 -17.17 19.39 -2.99
CA TYR A 257 -15.96 18.55 -2.92
C TYR A 257 -15.74 17.79 -4.23
N LEU A 258 -16.77 17.15 -4.81
CA LEU A 258 -16.68 16.44 -6.07
C LEU A 258 -16.21 17.35 -7.20
N LYS A 259 -16.75 18.57 -7.29
CA LYS A 259 -16.29 19.57 -8.27
C LYS A 259 -14.82 19.95 -8.08
N GLN A 260 -14.37 20.11 -6.84
CA GLN A 260 -12.96 20.41 -6.54
C GLN A 260 -12.04 19.24 -6.85
N ILE A 261 -12.49 18.00 -6.64
CA ILE A 261 -11.77 16.78 -6.98
C ILE A 261 -11.65 16.67 -8.50
N ASP A 262 -12.75 16.82 -9.25
CA ASP A 262 -12.78 16.78 -10.71
C ASP A 262 -11.85 17.84 -11.33
N GLU A 263 -11.88 19.07 -10.82
CA GLU A 263 -10.96 20.13 -11.25
C GLU A 263 -9.48 19.72 -11.06
N MET A 264 -9.13 19.10 -9.93
CA MET A 264 -7.75 18.64 -9.72
C MET A 264 -7.40 17.45 -10.62
N LEU A 265 -8.31 16.50 -10.80
CA LEU A 265 -8.09 15.33 -11.68
C LEU A 265 -7.83 15.75 -13.14
N GLN A 266 -8.51 16.80 -13.63
CA GLN A 266 -8.29 17.33 -14.98
C GLN A 266 -6.93 18.03 -15.14
N LEU A 267 -6.34 18.54 -14.06
CA LEU A 267 -5.05 19.24 -14.06
C LEU A 267 -3.85 18.31 -13.82
N ILE A 268 -4.08 17.14 -13.22
CA ILE A 268 -3.04 16.16 -12.93
C ILE A 268 -2.64 15.43 -14.21
N ARG A 269 -1.34 15.42 -14.48
CA ARG A 269 -0.75 14.53 -15.50
C ARG A 269 -0.21 13.27 -14.80
N PRO A 270 -0.75 12.08 -15.09
CA PRO A 270 -0.29 10.82 -14.49
C PRO A 270 1.20 10.59 -14.74
N SER A 271 1.92 10.06 -13.75
CA SER A 271 3.33 9.72 -13.93
C SER A 271 3.51 8.55 -14.91
N PHE A 272 4.46 8.67 -15.83
CA PHE A 272 4.91 7.60 -16.72
C PHE A 272 6.43 7.44 -16.60
N ILE A 273 6.89 6.22 -16.34
CA ILE A 273 8.32 5.94 -16.12
C ILE A 273 8.96 5.64 -17.47
N ILE A 274 10.01 6.38 -17.81
CA ILE A 274 10.79 6.21 -19.02
C ILE A 274 12.08 5.44 -18.70
N GLU A 275 12.31 4.36 -19.45
CA GLU A 275 13.60 3.68 -19.51
C GLU A 275 14.58 4.52 -20.34
N ASN A 276 15.85 4.55 -19.92
CA ASN A 276 16.87 5.55 -20.29
C ASN A 276 17.14 5.79 -21.81
N ASP A 277 16.46 5.12 -22.74
CA ASP A 277 16.65 5.21 -24.19
C ASP A 277 15.41 5.58 -25.02
N THR A 278 14.24 5.86 -24.40
CA THR A 278 13.08 6.36 -25.17
C THR A 278 13.00 7.89 -25.11
N THR A 279 12.93 8.51 -26.30
CA THR A 279 12.64 9.94 -26.40
C THR A 279 11.30 10.19 -25.72
N PRO A 280 11.21 11.16 -24.79
CA PRO A 280 9.93 11.52 -24.19
C PRO A 280 8.95 11.81 -25.32
N THR A 281 7.82 11.10 -25.33
CA THR A 281 6.72 11.50 -26.20
C THR A 281 6.31 12.90 -25.75
N ASP A 282 6.28 13.87 -26.66
CA ASP A 282 5.80 15.26 -26.44
C ASP A 282 4.30 15.33 -26.07
N ASP A 283 3.73 14.24 -25.56
CA ASP A 283 2.37 14.17 -25.12
C ASP A 283 2.25 14.86 -23.75
N ASN A 284 1.67 16.06 -23.78
CA ASN A 284 1.32 16.83 -22.58
C ASN A 284 0.30 16.12 -21.69
N SER A 285 -0.23 14.95 -22.06
CA SER A 285 -1.16 14.17 -21.24
C SER A 285 -0.52 13.48 -20.03
N GLN A 286 0.79 13.21 -20.07
CA GLN A 286 1.51 12.47 -19.02
C GLN A 286 2.72 13.24 -18.50
N LEU A 287 3.14 12.91 -17.28
CA LEU A 287 4.37 13.40 -16.69
C LEU A 287 5.46 12.34 -16.80
N ASN A 288 6.37 12.55 -17.74
CA ASN A 288 7.50 11.66 -17.97
C ASN A 288 8.54 11.77 -16.85
N ILE A 289 8.85 10.65 -16.21
CA ILE A 289 9.83 10.54 -15.12
C ILE A 289 10.92 9.57 -15.54
N SER A 290 12.17 10.02 -15.59
CA SER A 290 13.29 9.13 -15.89
C SER A 290 13.60 8.23 -14.69
N GLN A 291 13.79 6.93 -14.96
CA GLN A 291 14.04 5.95 -13.90
C GLN A 291 15.31 6.26 -13.08
N ILE A 292 16.29 6.96 -13.66
CA ILE A 292 17.52 7.34 -12.97
C ILE A 292 17.28 8.28 -11.77
N LEU A 293 16.24 9.12 -11.83
CA LEU A 293 15.84 10.03 -10.75
C LEU A 293 15.19 9.28 -9.57
N LEU A 294 14.85 8.00 -9.74
CA LEU A 294 14.14 7.19 -8.75
C LEU A 294 15.04 6.15 -8.07
N THR A 295 16.34 6.14 -8.36
CA THR A 295 17.30 5.14 -7.87
C THR A 295 17.30 5.04 -6.34
N ASP A 296 17.31 6.17 -5.64
CA ASP A 296 17.32 6.26 -4.17
C ASP A 296 16.02 5.79 -3.50
N ILE A 297 14.93 5.70 -4.27
CA ILE A 297 13.60 5.31 -3.78
C ILE A 297 13.06 4.03 -4.45
N SER A 298 13.88 3.36 -5.25
CA SER A 298 13.52 2.12 -5.96
C SER A 298 13.05 0.99 -5.04
N ARG A 299 13.45 1.01 -3.77
CA ARG A 299 13.10 0.02 -2.73
C ARG A 299 11.92 0.45 -1.84
N SER A 300 11.20 1.50 -2.22
CA SER A 300 10.09 2.03 -1.42
C SER A 300 8.87 1.12 -1.40
N PHE A 301 8.72 0.26 -2.40
CA PHE A 301 7.64 -0.73 -2.51
C PHE A 301 8.24 -2.12 -2.70
N ASP A 302 7.80 -3.07 -1.87
CA ASP A 302 8.16 -4.48 -2.00
C ASP A 302 6.90 -5.35 -1.88
N PRO A 303 6.46 -6.02 -2.97
CA PRO A 303 5.27 -6.88 -2.96
C PRO A 303 5.31 -8.03 -1.96
N TYR A 304 6.51 -8.42 -1.52
CA TYR A 304 6.71 -9.53 -0.59
C TYR A 304 6.96 -9.04 0.84
N TYR A 305 6.96 -7.73 1.10
CA TYR A 305 7.32 -7.16 2.40
C TYR A 305 6.56 -7.80 3.58
N ASN A 306 5.25 -7.99 3.39
CA ASN A 306 4.35 -8.54 4.41
C ASN A 306 4.17 -10.05 4.36
N TYR A 307 4.97 -10.77 3.56
CA TYR A 307 4.75 -12.21 3.35
C TYR A 307 4.55 -13.00 4.65
N ARG A 308 5.38 -12.72 5.66
CA ARG A 308 5.36 -13.43 6.95
C ARG A 308 4.10 -13.17 7.79
N GLN A 309 3.36 -12.12 7.46
CA GLN A 309 2.14 -11.71 8.16
C GLN A 309 0.88 -12.22 7.46
N LEU A 310 0.98 -12.68 6.21
CA LEU A 310 -0.15 -13.23 5.48
C LEU A 310 -0.54 -14.59 6.07
N PRO A 311 -1.84 -14.92 6.09
CA PRO A 311 -2.28 -16.24 6.48
C PRO A 311 -1.67 -17.30 5.54
N PRO A 312 -1.52 -18.55 6.01
CA PRO A 312 -1.14 -19.66 5.16
C PRO A 312 -2.24 -19.87 4.11
N ALA A 313 -2.02 -19.33 2.91
CA ALA A 313 -2.91 -19.44 1.77
C ALA A 313 -2.08 -19.53 0.48
N PHE A 314 -2.75 -19.87 -0.62
CA PHE A 314 -2.14 -19.87 -1.95
C PHE A 314 -1.48 -18.52 -2.27
N ASN A 315 -0.40 -18.57 -3.04
CA ASN A 315 0.37 -17.38 -3.41
C ASN A 315 -0.46 -16.40 -4.25
N ARG A 316 -0.78 -15.23 -3.69
CA ARG A 316 -1.57 -14.16 -4.34
C ARG A 316 -0.80 -12.85 -4.52
N PHE A 317 0.53 -12.87 -4.54
CA PHE A 317 1.34 -11.65 -4.64
C PHE A 317 1.04 -10.86 -5.91
N ILE A 318 0.86 -9.55 -5.75
CA ILE A 318 0.68 -8.62 -6.85
C ILE A 318 2.04 -8.36 -7.49
N ARG A 319 2.20 -8.81 -8.74
CA ARG A 319 3.47 -8.67 -9.48
C ARG A 319 3.56 -7.39 -10.30
N GLN A 320 2.43 -6.83 -10.69
CA GLN A 320 2.35 -5.61 -11.49
C GLN A 320 1.29 -4.69 -10.89
N LEU A 321 1.70 -3.46 -10.62
CA LEU A 321 0.79 -2.41 -10.18
C LEU A 321 0.03 -1.83 -11.37
N ILE A 322 -1.20 -1.37 -11.10
CA ILE A 322 -2.02 -0.68 -12.09
C ILE A 322 -1.34 0.64 -12.47
N PHE A 323 -1.27 0.93 -13.77
CA PHE A 323 -0.69 2.17 -14.27
C PHE A 323 -1.45 3.39 -13.72
N PRO A 324 -0.75 4.45 -13.27
CA PRO A 324 -1.39 5.65 -12.72
C PRO A 324 -2.43 6.26 -13.67
N SER A 325 -2.18 6.24 -14.98
CA SER A 325 -3.12 6.76 -15.99
C SER A 325 -4.49 6.08 -15.96
N PHE A 326 -4.53 4.77 -15.72
CA PHE A 326 -5.78 4.04 -15.55
C PHE A 326 -6.49 4.46 -14.27
N VAL A 327 -5.76 4.60 -13.17
CA VAL A 327 -6.30 4.98 -11.86
C VAL A 327 -6.96 6.35 -11.92
N TYR A 328 -6.26 7.35 -12.47
CA TYR A 328 -6.81 8.70 -12.61
C TYR A 328 -8.05 8.72 -13.52
N LYS A 329 -8.05 7.96 -14.63
CA LYS A 329 -9.23 7.82 -15.50
C LYS A 329 -10.41 7.15 -14.79
N SER A 330 -10.14 6.12 -14.00
CA SER A 330 -11.14 5.43 -13.18
C SER A 330 -11.78 6.40 -12.17
N LEU A 331 -10.96 7.18 -11.46
CA LEU A 331 -11.42 8.19 -10.51
C LEU A 331 -12.27 9.28 -11.16
N VAL A 332 -11.92 9.75 -12.36
CA VAL A 332 -12.75 10.71 -13.12
C VAL A 332 -14.13 10.11 -13.42
N ASN A 333 -14.18 8.85 -13.89
CA ASN A 333 -15.45 8.19 -14.16
C ASN A 333 -16.31 8.04 -12.90
N ILE A 334 -15.70 7.65 -11.78
CA ILE A 334 -16.38 7.53 -10.49
C ILE A 334 -16.94 8.90 -10.05
N CYS A 335 -16.15 9.98 -10.17
CA CYS A 335 -16.60 11.33 -9.83
C CYS A 335 -17.74 11.84 -10.73
N GLN A 336 -17.86 11.34 -11.96
CA GLN A 336 -18.97 11.69 -12.87
C GLN A 336 -20.24 10.87 -12.62
N GLN A 337 -20.12 9.70 -11.99
CA GLN A 337 -21.25 8.83 -11.64
C GLN A 337 -21.91 9.21 -10.30
N LEU A 338 -21.12 9.73 -9.37
CA LEU A 338 -21.56 10.29 -8.08
C LEU A 338 -22.14 11.69 -8.26
#